data_AF-A0AAW9EE14-F1
#
_entry.id   AF-A0AAW9EE14-F1
#
_cell.length_a   1.000
_cell.length_b   1.000
_cell.length_c   1.000
_cell.angle_alpha   90.00
_cell.angle_beta   90.00
_cell.angle_gamma   90.00
#
_symmetry.space_group_name_H-M   'P 1'
#
loop_
_entity.id
_entity.type
_entity.pdbx_description
1 polymer ?
#
loop_
_entity_poly.entity_id
_entity_poly.type
_entity_poly.pdbx_seq_one_letter_code
_entity_poly.pdbx_strand_id
1 'polypeptide(L)' 'IGVYRPNDNPVMDWLQTWGRLRSYKFMLDRKDVKGMIRNLKAGEILWYAPDHDYGPRKSVFAPLFAVDKAATTTGTYI' A
#
# COMPACT_ATOMS: atom_id res chain seq x y z
N ILE A 1 -3.08 4.55 -10.17
CA ILE A 1 -2.09 5.11 -9.22
C ILE A 1 -1.72 4.01 -8.23
N GLY A 2 -0.42 3.80 -8.00
CA GLY A 2 0.05 2.66 -7.23
C GLY A 2 0.58 3.11 -5.88
N VAL A 3 0.15 2.46 -4.80
CA VAL A 3 0.79 2.65 -3.50
C VAL A 3 2.11 1.90 -3.46
N TYR A 4 3.16 2.55 -2.98
CA TYR A 4 4.52 2.04 -3.00
C TYR A 4 5.21 2.14 -1.64
N ARG A 5 6.02 1.12 -1.36
CA ARG A 5 6.98 1.09 -0.26
C ARG A 5 8.35 0.91 -0.91
N PRO A 6 9.29 1.84 -0.71
CA PRO A 6 10.64 1.69 -1.23
C PRO A 6 11.29 0.40 -0.74
N ASN A 7 12.07 -0.24 -1.61
CA ASN A 7 12.90 -1.37 -1.23
C ASN A 7 14.13 -0.87 -0.46
N ASP A 8 14.60 -1.65 0.52
CA ASP A 8 15.80 -1.27 1.30
C ASP A 8 17.08 -1.31 0.43
N ASN A 9 17.09 -2.10 -0.66
CA ASN A 9 18.15 -2.08 -1.65
C ASN A 9 17.82 -1.06 -2.77
N PRO A 10 18.65 -0.02 -2.98
CA PRO A 10 18.37 1.05 -3.94
C PRO A 10 18.33 0.59 -5.40
N VAL A 11 19.09 -0.45 -5.77
CA VAL A 11 19.07 -1.02 -7.13
C VAL A 11 17.74 -1.74 -7.38
N MET A 12 17.28 -2.50 -6.39
CA MET A 12 15.99 -3.19 -6.46
C MET A 12 14.82 -2.20 -6.44
N ASP A 13 14.95 -1.11 -5.70
CA ASP A 13 13.96 -0.02 -5.65
C ASP A 13 13.82 0.67 -7.02
N TRP A 14 14.95 1.01 -7.64
CA TRP A 14 14.98 1.60 -8.97
C TRP A 14 14.37 0.67 -10.02
N LEU A 15 14.75 -0.61 -10.02
CA LEU A 15 14.24 -1.59 -10.99
C LEU A 15 12.72 -1.78 -10.86
N GLN A 16 12.22 -1.90 -9.63
CA GLN A 16 10.78 -2.05 -9.37
C GLN A 16 9.99 -0.81 -9.77
N THR A 17 10.50 0.38 -9.42
CA THR A 17 9.87 1.65 -9.77
C THR A 17 9.82 1.83 -11.28
N TRP A 18 10.93 1.57 -11.97
CA TRP A 18 11.02 1.63 -13.43
C TRP A 18 10.01 0.70 -14.10
N GLY A 19 9.91 -0.56 -13.63
CA GLY A 19 8.93 -1.51 -14.15
C GLY A 19 7.48 -1.08 -13.93
N ARG A 20 7.15 -0.59 -12.72
CA ARG A 20 5.77 -0.19 -12.37
C ARG A 20 5.31 1.06 -13.11
N LEU A 21 6.20 2.03 -13.35
CA LEU A 21 5.87 3.27 -14.08
C LEU A 21 5.51 3.04 -15.56
N ARG A 22 5.75 1.84 -16.11
CA ARG A 22 5.28 1.48 -17.46
C ARG A 22 3.75 1.36 -17.55
N SER A 23 3.09 1.03 -16.44
CA SER A 23 1.63 0.84 -16.39
C SER A 23 0.93 1.77 -15.42
N TYR A 24 1.67 2.38 -14.48
CA TYR A 24 1.14 3.32 -13.50
C TYR A 24 1.44 4.77 -13.88
N LYS A 25 0.44 5.65 -13.73
CA LYS A 25 0.60 7.11 -13.91
C LYS A 25 1.69 7.70 -13.00
N PHE A 26 1.69 7.31 -11.73
CA PHE A 26 2.71 7.64 -10.74
C PHE A 26 2.53 6.77 -9.48
N MET A 27 3.51 6.84 -8.59
CA MET A 27 3.62 6.07 -7.37
C MET A 27 3.40 7.00 -6.16
N LEU A 28 2.50 6.63 -5.25
CA LEU A 28 2.27 7.32 -3.99
C LEU A 28 2.97 6.58 -2.86
N ASP A 29 3.61 7.32 -1.96
CA ASP A 29 4.13 6.74 -0.72
C ASP A 29 2.95 6.20 0.10
N ARG A 30 3.10 5.00 0.67
CA ARG A 30 2.11 4.41 1.56
C ARG A 30 1.71 5.28 2.77
N LYS A 31 2.55 6.24 3.17
CA LYS A 31 2.28 7.18 4.26
C LYS A 31 1.48 8.40 3.80
N ASP A 32 1.37 8.67 2.49
CA ASP A 32 0.64 9.82 1.95
C ASP A 32 -0.86 9.53 1.80
N VAL A 33 -1.54 9.42 2.95
CA VAL A 33 -2.99 9.21 3.02
C VAL A 33 -3.77 10.35 2.38
N LYS A 34 -3.30 11.59 2.53
CA LYS A 34 -3.96 12.77 1.95
C LYS A 34 -3.89 12.73 0.42
N GLY A 35 -2.73 12.37 -0.14
CA GLY A 35 -2.54 12.16 -1.57
C GLY A 35 -3.44 11.06 -2.12
N MET A 36 -3.57 9.93 -1.40
CA MET A 36 -4.51 8.86 -1.77
C MET A 36 -5.96 9.35 -1.86
N ILE A 37 -6.45 10.04 -0.80
CA ILE A 37 -7.82 10.58 -0.76
C ILE A 37 -8.04 11.62 -1.87
N ARG A 38 -7.06 12.50 -2.11
CA ARG A 38 -7.15 13.53 -3.16
C ARG A 38 -7.32 12.90 -4.55
N ASN A 39 -6.58 11.83 -4.83
CA ASN A 39 -6.66 11.13 -6.11
C ASN A 39 -7.98 10.37 -6.27
N LEU A 40 -8.46 9.71 -5.21
CA LEU A 40 -9.80 9.10 -5.23
C LEU A 40 -10.89 10.13 -5.50
N LYS A 41 -10.83 11.31 -4.87
CA LYS A 41 -11.77 12.42 -5.13
C LYS A 41 -11.69 12.99 -6.54
N ALA A 42 -10.53 12.87 -7.20
CA ALA A 42 -10.34 13.26 -8.59
C ALA A 42 -10.85 12.21 -9.59
N GLY A 43 -11.42 11.09 -9.11
CA GLY A 43 -11.91 9.99 -9.97
C GLY A 43 -10.82 9.04 -10.46
N GLU A 44 -9.61 9.11 -9.89
CA GLU A 44 -8.51 8.23 -10.26
C GLU A 44 -8.61 6.87 -9.55
N ILE A 45 -8.13 5.82 -10.23
CA ILE A 45 -8.06 4.47 -9.64
C ILE A 45 -6.79 4.35 -8.79
N LEU A 46 -6.97 4.03 -7.51
CA LEU A 46 -5.90 3.76 -6.55
C LEU A 46 -5.82 2.26 -6.25
N TRP A 47 -4.64 1.67 -6.42
CA TRP A 47 -4.38 0.28 -6.01
C TRP A 47 -3.70 0.23 -4.64
N TYR A 48 -4.38 -0.36 -3.66
CA TYR A 48 -3.93 -0.50 -2.29
C TYR A 48 -4.11 -1.95 -1.80
N ALA A 49 -3.04 -2.55 -1.28
CA ALA A 49 -3.03 -3.94 -0.79
C ALA A 49 -2.76 -3.96 0.74
N PRO A 50 -3.80 -4.19 1.58
CA PRO A 50 -3.71 -4.21 3.04
C PRO A 50 -3.43 -5.59 3.65
N ASP A 51 -3.05 -6.57 2.84
CA ASP A 51 -2.92 -7.98 3.23
C ASP A 51 -1.62 -8.33 3.97
N HIS A 52 -0.67 -7.40 4.05
CA HIS A 52 0.54 -7.60 4.83
C HIS A 52 0.32 -7.46 6.34
N ASP A 53 1.02 -8.29 7.11
CA ASP A 53 1.16 -8.16 8.56
C ASP A 53 2.36 -7.28 8.90
N TYR A 54 2.12 -6.11 9.50
CA TYR A 54 3.16 -5.20 10.01
C TYR A 54 3.38 -5.33 11.53
N GLY A 55 2.86 -6.41 12.12
CA GLY A 55 2.94 -6.72 13.53
C GLY A 55 1.79 -6.13 14.36
N PRO A 56 1.69 -6.51 15.64
CA PRO A 56 0.48 -6.30 16.45
C PRO A 56 0.07 -4.83 16.64
N ARG A 57 1.03 -3.91 16.54
CA ARG A 57 0.78 -2.47 16.71
C ARG A 57 0.20 -1.82 15.46
N LYS A 58 0.29 -2.48 14.31
CA LYS A 58 -0.09 -1.91 13.00
C LYS A 58 -1.05 -2.78 12.19
N SER A 59 -1.60 -3.79 12.84
CA SER A 59 -2.52 -4.74 12.24
C SER A 59 -3.86 -4.70 12.99
N VAL A 60 -4.95 -4.73 12.23
CA VAL A 60 -6.28 -5.09 12.72
C VAL A 60 -6.41 -6.60 12.57
N PHE A 61 -7.05 -7.26 13.53
CA PHE A 61 -7.31 -8.69 13.47
C PHE A 61 -8.74 -8.93 13.01
N ALA A 62 -8.90 -9.66 11.92
CA ALA A 62 -10.19 -10.03 11.36
C ALA A 62 -10.22 -11.54 11.03
N PRO A 63 -11.40 -12.19 11.07
CA PRO A 63 -11.51 -13.59 10.67
C PRO A 63 -11.21 -13.81 9.18
N LEU A 64 -10.34 -14.76 8.85
CA LEU A 64 -9.99 -15.13 7.47
C LEU A 64 -9.57 -16.61 7.39
N PHE A 65 -10.11 -17.38 6.43
CA PHE A 65 -9.76 -18.80 6.16
C PHE A 65 -9.62 -19.67 7.42
N ALA A 66 -10.67 -19.73 8.24
CA ALA A 66 -10.70 -20.49 9.51
C ALA A 66 -9.70 -20.02 10.59
N VAL A 67 -9.10 -18.84 10.42
CA VAL A 67 -8.31 -18.16 11.44
C VAL A 67 -9.11 -16.98 11.97
N ASP A 68 -9.53 -17.02 13.23
CA ASP A 68 -10.37 -15.97 13.85
C ASP A 68 -9.68 -14.61 13.94
N LYS A 69 -8.34 -14.61 14.01
CA LYS A 69 -7.49 -13.41 14.16
C LYS A 69 -6.39 -13.40 13.12
N ALA A 70 -6.74 -13.24 11.85
CA ALA A 70 -5.76 -12.96 10.80
C ALA A 70 -5.38 -11.47 10.82
N ALA A 71 -4.08 -11.18 10.71
CA ALA A 71 -3.59 -9.81 10.66
C ALA A 71 -3.85 -9.17 9.30
N THR A 72 -4.36 -7.93 9.31
CA THR A 72 -4.48 -7.08 8.13
C THR A 72 -4.05 -5.66 8.49
N THR A 73 -3.45 -4.93 7.54
CA THR A 73 -2.98 -3.57 7.78
C THR A 73 -4.17 -2.61 7.90
N THR A 74 -4.21 -1.81 8.96
CA THR A 74 -5.07 -0.62 9.05
C THR A 74 -4.65 0.32 7.94
N GLY A 75 -5.48 0.45 6.90
CA GLY A 75 -5.05 0.95 5.59
C GLY A 75 -4.34 2.31 5.59
N THR A 76 -4.62 3.11 6.60
CA THR A 76 -4.21 4.51 6.73
C THR A 76 -4.07 4.86 8.21
N TYR A 77 -2.92 5.44 8.59
CA TYR A 77 -2.73 6.09 9.89
C TYR A 77 -2.84 7.60 9.65
N ILE A 78 -3.74 8.28 10.35
CA ILE A 78 -3.78 9.76 10.42
C ILE A 78 -2.94 10.18 11.62
#